data_AF-A0A955J1H6-F1
#
_entry.id   AF-A0A955J1H6-F1
#
_cell.length_a   1.000
_cell.length_b   1.000
_cell.length_c   1.000
_cell.angle_alpha   90.00
_cell.angle_beta   90.00
_cell.angle_gamma   90.00
#
_symmetry.space_group_name_H-M   'P 1'
#
loop_
_entity.id
_entity.type
_entity.pdbx_description
1 polymer ?
#
loop_
_entity_poly.entity_id
_entity_poly.type
_entity_poly.pdbx_seq_one_letter_code
_entity_poly.pdbx_strand_id
1 'polypeptide(L)'
;MSPASPPTASWTTGALAALLKADLVGPADIALTSIDPITAAGPASLTFIRTPEYLRRWNASRAGAALVTRKLRTDPAFEGIETSSRALLLVDNADAALNQILKA
;
A
#
# COMPACT_ATOMS: atom_id res chain seq x y z
N MET A 1 23.15 25.42 -8.04
CA MET A 1 22.32 24.22 -8.21
C MET A 1 22.87 23.15 -7.29
N SER A 2 22.12 22.75 -6.26
CA SER A 2 22.48 21.58 -5.46
C SER A 2 22.23 20.31 -6.30
N PRO A 3 23.08 19.28 -6.21
CA PRO A 3 22.79 18.00 -6.85
C PRO A 3 21.49 17.43 -6.26
N ALA A 4 20.64 16.86 -7.12
CA ALA A 4 19.49 16.10 -6.68
C ALA A 4 19.97 14.95 -5.78
N SER A 5 19.36 14.80 -4.61
CA SER A 5 19.61 13.66 -3.72
C SER A 5 19.43 12.34 -4.50
N PRO A 6 20.24 11.29 -4.23
CA PRO A 6 20.02 9.99 -4.84
C PRO A 6 18.57 9.55 -4.57
N PRO A 7 17.92 8.83 -5.50
CA PRO A 7 16.60 8.27 -5.23
C PRO A 7 16.73 7.36 -4.00
N THR A 8 16.22 7.82 -2.86
CA THR A 8 15.85 6.97 -1.72
C THR A 8 15.00 5.85 -2.29
N ALA A 9 15.46 4.60 -2.18
CA ALA A 9 14.92 3.42 -2.87
C ALA A 9 13.40 3.53 -3.11
N SER A 10 12.99 3.75 -4.36
CA SER A 10 11.58 3.75 -4.72
C SER A 10 11.15 2.33 -4.97
N TRP A 11 10.28 1.78 -4.14
CA TRP A 11 9.66 0.50 -4.43
C TRP A 11 8.51 0.70 -5.42
N THR A 12 8.23 -0.31 -6.25
CA THR A 12 6.93 -0.38 -6.95
C THR A 12 5.98 -1.29 -6.20
N THR A 13 4.68 -1.13 -6.42
CA THR A 13 3.66 -2.04 -5.88
C THR A 13 3.90 -3.49 -6.30
N GLY A 14 4.35 -3.74 -7.52
CA GLY A 14 4.73 -5.08 -8.01
C GLY A 14 5.97 -5.64 -7.30
N ALA A 15 7.00 -4.82 -7.09
CA ALA A 15 8.19 -5.23 -6.34
C ALA A 15 7.86 -5.60 -4.90
N LEU A 16 7.03 -4.79 -4.22
CA LEU A 16 6.55 -5.10 -2.88
C LEU A 16 5.66 -6.35 -2.86
N ALA A 17 4.79 -6.54 -3.85
CA ALA A 17 3.96 -7.73 -3.93
C ALA A 17 4.82 -9.01 -4.04
N ALA A 18 5.87 -8.98 -4.84
CA ALA A 18 6.82 -10.08 -4.96
C ALA A 18 7.60 -10.33 -3.64
N LEU A 19 8.12 -9.26 -3.01
CA LEU A 19 8.84 -9.35 -1.73
C LEU A 19 7.98 -9.95 -0.62
N LEU A 20 6.71 -9.54 -0.56
CA LEU A 20 5.77 -9.90 0.51
C LEU A 20 4.91 -11.12 0.20
N LYS A 21 5.03 -11.67 -1.02
CA LYS A 21 4.12 -12.70 -1.56
C LYS A 21 2.65 -12.28 -1.40
N ALA A 22 2.38 -11.00 -1.67
CA ALA A 22 1.07 -10.39 -1.55
C ALA A 22 0.23 -10.63 -2.81
N ASP A 23 -1.09 -10.73 -2.65
CA ASP A 23 -2.00 -10.63 -3.79
C ASP A 23 -2.13 -9.16 -4.16
N LEU A 24 -1.72 -8.79 -5.37
CA LEU A 24 -1.83 -7.42 -5.85
C LEU A 24 -3.18 -7.20 -6.54
N VAL A 25 -3.92 -6.18 -6.10
CA VAL A 25 -5.14 -5.70 -6.75
C VAL A 25 -4.92 -4.25 -7.19
N GLY A 26 -4.87 -4.02 -8.49
CA GLY A 26 -4.53 -2.73 -9.10
C GLY A 26 -3.18 -2.73 -9.83
N PRO A 27 -2.64 -1.56 -10.20
CA PRO A 27 -1.42 -1.44 -11.00
C PRO A 27 -0.15 -1.89 -10.23
N ALA A 28 0.79 -2.51 -10.96
CA ALA A 28 2.05 -3.04 -10.42
C ALA A 28 3.23 -2.07 -10.49
N ASP A 29 3.03 -0.91 -11.11
CA ASP A 29 4.05 0.06 -11.49
C ASP A 29 3.96 1.38 -10.68
N ILE A 30 3.07 1.46 -9.68
CA ILE A 30 2.98 2.64 -8.81
C ILE A 30 4.27 2.77 -8.01
N ALA A 31 4.98 3.87 -8.23
CA ALA A 31 6.19 4.21 -7.47
C ALA A 31 5.82 4.69 -6.07
N LEU A 32 6.40 4.05 -5.06
CA LEU A 32 6.22 4.32 -3.65
C LEU A 32 7.55 4.79 -3.06
N THR A 33 7.54 5.98 -2.47
CA THR A 33 8.74 6.63 -1.90
C THR A 33 8.62 6.87 -0.40
N SER A 34 7.45 6.61 0.19
CA SER A 34 7.23 6.77 1.63
C SER A 34 6.22 5.77 2.17
N ILE A 35 6.22 5.61 3.50
CA ILE A 35 5.21 4.87 4.24
C ILE A 35 4.54 5.85 5.18
N ASP A 36 3.22 6.03 5.04
CA ASP A 36 2.47 7.06 5.75
C ASP A 36 1.13 6.53 6.28
N PRO A 37 0.64 7.06 7.42
CA PRO A 37 -0.71 6.74 7.89
C PRO A 37 -1.76 7.22 6.88
N ILE A 38 -2.89 6.51 6.79
CA ILE A 38 -3.92 6.73 5.76
C ILE A 38 -4.47 8.16 5.70
N THR A 39 -4.37 8.90 6.82
CA THR A 39 -4.81 10.29 6.97
C THR A 39 -3.82 11.32 6.41
N ALA A 40 -2.55 10.94 6.22
CA ALA A 40 -1.50 11.82 5.69
C ALA A 40 -0.89 11.30 4.38
N ALA A 41 -1.18 10.05 4.01
CA ALA A 41 -0.65 9.39 2.82
C ALA A 41 -1.04 10.10 1.52
N GLY A 42 -0.06 10.29 0.65
CA GLY A 42 -0.20 10.85 -0.69
C GLY A 42 0.00 9.80 -1.80
N PRO A 43 0.00 10.23 -3.07
CA PRO A 43 0.02 9.31 -4.21
C PRO A 43 1.26 8.42 -4.32
N ALA A 44 2.37 8.80 -3.68
CA ALA A 44 3.60 8.00 -3.62
C ALA A 44 3.80 7.30 -2.25
N SER A 45 2.77 7.30 -1.41
CA SER A 45 2.80 6.68 -0.08
C SER A 45 2.19 5.28 -0.11
N LEU A 46 2.85 4.35 0.59
CA LEU A 46 2.26 3.11 1.05
C LEU A 46 1.58 3.35 2.40
N THR A 47 0.30 3.01 2.52
CA THR A 47 -0.40 2.98 3.82
C THR A 47 -0.70 1.55 4.26
N PHE A 48 -1.31 1.37 5.45
CA PHE A 48 -1.62 0.06 6.02
C PHE A 48 -3.05 0.01 6.55
N ILE A 49 -3.76 -1.08 6.24
CA ILE A 49 -5.18 -1.29 6.55
C ILE A 49 -5.33 -2.66 7.22
N ARG A 50 -5.60 -2.64 8.53
CA ARG A 50 -5.71 -3.85 9.37
C ARG A 50 -7.14 -4.20 9.77
N THR A 51 -8.06 -3.23 9.66
CA THR A 51 -9.45 -3.35 10.09
C THR A 51 -10.40 -2.83 9.01
N PRO A 52 -11.67 -3.28 9.02
CA PRO A 52 -12.69 -2.79 8.08
C PRO A 52 -12.93 -1.29 8.16
N GLU A 53 -12.76 -0.69 9.34
CA GLU A 53 -12.91 0.75 9.54
C GLU A 53 -11.95 1.54 8.64
N TYR A 54 -10.68 1.13 8.57
CA TYR A 54 -9.68 1.78 7.72
C TYR A 54 -9.87 1.44 6.24
N LEU A 55 -10.48 0.29 5.93
CA LEU A 55 -10.84 -0.08 4.58
C LEU A 55 -11.89 0.89 4.01
N ARG A 56 -12.89 1.29 4.81
CA ARG A 56 -13.88 2.32 4.43
C ARG A 56 -13.26 3.69 4.18
N ARG A 57 -12.12 3.99 4.81
CA ARG A 57 -11.39 5.25 4.61
C ARG A 57 -10.55 5.27 3.35
N TRP A 58 -10.36 4.13 2.68
CA TRP A 58 -9.55 4.04 1.46
C TRP A 58 -10.04 4.97 0.35
N ASN A 59 -11.36 5.06 0.14
CA ASN A 59 -11.92 5.91 -0.90
C ASN A 59 -11.67 7.41 -0.66
N ALA A 60 -11.53 7.83 0.60
CA ALA A 60 -11.16 9.21 0.95
C ALA A 60 -9.64 9.43 1.03
N SER A 61 -8.83 8.37 0.97
CA SER A 61 -7.37 8.47 1.05
C SER A 61 -6.75 8.81 -0.30
N ARG A 62 -5.62 9.52 -0.25
CA ARG A 62 -4.78 9.84 -1.42
C ARG A 62 -3.59 8.90 -1.57
N ALA A 63 -3.48 7.88 -0.72
CA ALA A 63 -2.44 6.86 -0.78
C ALA A 63 -2.35 6.21 -2.18
N GLY A 64 -1.14 6.03 -2.69
CA GLY A 64 -0.90 5.28 -3.93
C GLY A 64 -1.15 3.79 -3.77
N ALA A 65 -0.82 3.25 -2.60
CA ALA A 65 -1.07 1.86 -2.28
C ALA A 65 -1.42 1.65 -0.80
N ALA A 66 -2.10 0.54 -0.51
CA ALA A 66 -2.31 0.05 0.85
C ALA A 66 -1.86 -1.39 1.01
N LEU A 67 -1.15 -1.67 2.10
CA LEU A 67 -0.91 -3.00 2.62
C LEU A 67 -2.12 -3.44 3.44
N VAL A 68 -2.82 -4.48 3.01
CA VAL A 68 -4.12 -4.88 3.56
C VAL A 68 -4.05 -6.29 4.14
N THR A 69 -4.57 -6.49 5.35
CA THR A 69 -4.71 -7.85 5.89
C THR A 69 -5.70 -8.66 5.05
N ARG A 70 -5.28 -9.79 4.48
CA ARG A 70 -6.00 -10.62 3.50
C ARG A 70 -7.40 -11.03 3.94
N LYS A 71 -7.61 -11.24 5.25
CA LYS A 71 -8.94 -11.53 5.83
C LYS A 71 -10.00 -10.46 5.54
N LEU A 72 -9.58 -9.23 5.22
CA LEU A 72 -10.49 -8.14 4.86
C LEU A 72 -11.05 -8.29 3.44
N ARG A 73 -10.49 -9.17 2.60
CA ARG A 73 -11.01 -9.43 1.25
C ARG A 73 -12.45 -9.94 1.27
N THR A 74 -12.87 -10.58 2.36
CA THR A 74 -14.23 -11.09 2.56
C THR A 74 -15.12 -10.12 3.35
N ASP A 75 -14.62 -8.93 3.72
CA ASP A 75 -15.42 -7.91 4.39
C ASP A 75 -16.28 -7.15 3.37
N PRO A 76 -17.55 -6.82 3.68
CA PRO A 76 -18.40 -6.03 2.77
C PRO A 76 -17.81 -4.67 2.39
N ALA A 77 -16.96 -4.07 3.24
CA ALA A 77 -16.27 -2.82 2.92
C ALA A 77 -15.19 -2.98 1.83
N PHE A 78 -14.84 -4.21 1.43
CA PHE A 78 -13.95 -4.49 0.32
C PHE A 78 -14.66 -4.39 -1.04
N GLU A 79 -15.98 -4.57 -1.06
CA GLU A 79 -16.78 -4.45 -2.27
C GLU A 79 -16.80 -2.99 -2.77
N GLY A 80 -16.60 -2.80 -4.07
CA GLY A 80 -16.60 -1.47 -4.68
C GLY A 80 -15.38 -0.60 -4.36
N ILE A 81 -14.28 -1.19 -3.88
CA ILE A 81 -13.01 -0.46 -3.76
C ILE A 81 -12.42 -0.17 -5.14
N GLU A 82 -12.22 1.11 -5.43
CA GLU A 82 -11.55 1.57 -6.65
C GLU A 82 -10.02 1.42 -6.55
N THR A 83 -9.47 0.64 -7.47
CA THR A 83 -8.03 0.36 -7.61
C THR A 83 -7.51 0.65 -9.03
N SER A 84 -8.20 1.46 -9.82
CA SER A 84 -7.80 1.73 -11.22
C SER A 84 -6.48 2.53 -11.32
N SER A 85 -6.19 3.37 -10.32
CA SER A 85 -4.98 4.21 -10.23
C SER A 85 -4.22 4.06 -8.90
N ARG A 86 -4.65 3.10 -8.07
CA ARG A 86 -4.12 2.82 -6.74
C ARG A 86 -4.10 1.32 -6.52
N ALA A 87 -3.27 0.81 -5.64
CA ALA A 87 -3.16 -0.64 -5.44
C ALA A 87 -3.43 -1.08 -4.00
N LEU A 88 -3.96 -2.29 -3.84
CA LEU A 88 -4.01 -3.02 -2.58
C LEU A 88 -3.05 -4.21 -2.66
N LEU A 89 -2.19 -4.35 -1.65
CA LEU A 89 -1.32 -5.50 -1.45
C LEU A 89 -1.90 -6.34 -0.32
N LEU A 90 -2.60 -7.42 -0.64
CA LEU A 90 -3.19 -8.29 0.36
C LEU A 90 -2.17 -9.28 0.91
N VAL A 91 -1.93 -9.22 2.20
CA VAL A 91 -0.97 -10.05 2.94
C VAL A 91 -1.63 -10.71 4.13
N ASP A 92 -1.12 -11.85 4.61
CA ASP A 92 -1.71 -12.54 5.76
C ASP A 92 -1.75 -11.66 7.02
N ASN A 93 -0.72 -10.83 7.22
CA ASN A 93 -0.63 -9.90 8.33
C ASN A 93 0.11 -8.62 7.91
N ALA A 94 -0.60 -7.48 7.93
CA ALA A 94 -0.04 -6.20 7.52
C ALA A 94 1.06 -5.67 8.46
N ASP A 95 1.02 -5.97 9.76
CA ASP A 95 2.08 -5.56 10.70
C ASP A 95 3.39 -6.32 10.44
N ALA A 96 3.30 -7.64 10.23
CA ALA A 96 4.46 -8.46 9.92
C ALA A 96 5.10 -8.06 8.58
N ALA A 97 4.27 -7.82 7.57
CA ALA A 97 4.73 -7.36 6.26
C ALA A 97 5.36 -5.95 6.33
N LEU A 98 4.79 -5.01 7.09
CA LEU A 98 5.41 -3.71 7.31
C LEU A 98 6.80 -3.84 7.94
N ASN A 99 6.94 -4.68 8.96
CA ASN A 99 8.24 -4.96 9.59
C ASN A 99 9.26 -5.58 8.62
N GLN A 100 8.82 -6.32 7.61
CA GLN A 100 9.69 -6.84 6.56
C GLN A 100 10.16 -5.73 5.62
N ILE A 101 9.28 -4.81 5.22
CA ILE A 101 9.63 -3.66 4.37
C ILE A 101 10.65 -2.76 5.08
N LEU A 102 10.45 -2.45 6.36
CA LEU A 102 11.34 -1.58 7.13
C LEU A 102 12.76 -2.16 7.36
N LYS A 103 12.95 -3.45 7.10
CA LYS A 103 14.25 -4.14 7.23
C LYS A 103 14.94 -4.39 5.88
N ALA A 104 14.25 -4.11 4.77
CA ALA A 104 14.71 -4.40 3.41
C ALA A 104 15.67 -3.34 2.86
#